data_AF-A0A3D0GUD5-F1
#
_entry.id   AF-A0A3D0GUD5-F1
#
_cell.length_a   1.000
_cell.length_b   1.000
_cell.length_c   1.000
_cell.angle_alpha   90.00
_cell.angle_beta   90.00
_cell.angle_gamma   90.00
#
_symmetry.space_group_name_H-M   'P 1'
#
loop_
_entity.id
_entity.type
_entity.pdbx_description
1 polymer ?
#
loop_
_entity_poly.entity_id
_entity_poly.type
_entity_poly.pdbx_seq_one_letter_code
_entity_poly.pdbx_strand_id
1 'polypeptide(L)'
;ISELPPNTPPISRNFPLRNRIISGLCDALIIVEARDKSGSLITVDQALEQGKDIYAVPGRIGDPLSYGCNRLIKMGAGMITGIGDFVEEILGDVYKANSPLTDLTNHERLVYDHIDSYPTALEDIYKNTSSDMEFIDVLQTLWDLQDKKLVKECSQNYYVRVI
;
A
#
# COMPACT_ATOMS: atom_id res chain seq x y z
N ILE A 1 19.69 -8.19 1.01
CA ILE A 1 20.88 -7.32 1.05
C ILE A 1 21.55 -7.48 2.42
N SER A 2 22.87 -7.68 2.46
CA SER A 2 23.67 -7.79 3.69
C SER A 2 25.10 -7.30 3.42
N GLU A 3 25.71 -6.65 4.41
CA GLU A 3 27.14 -6.24 4.37
C GLU A 3 28.06 -7.23 5.09
N LEU A 4 27.47 -8.21 5.79
CA LEU A 4 28.23 -9.22 6.52
C LEU A 4 28.64 -10.36 5.58
N PRO A 5 29.84 -10.95 5.77
CA PRO A 5 30.27 -12.12 5.00
C PRO A 5 29.28 -13.29 5.09
N PRO A 6 29.23 -14.16 4.05
CA PRO A 6 28.44 -15.38 4.11
C PRO A 6 28.75 -16.20 5.37
N ASN A 7 27.71 -16.83 5.94
CA ASN A 7 27.77 -17.63 7.17
C ASN A 7 28.04 -16.85 8.47
N THR A 8 27.99 -15.50 8.47
CA THR A 8 28.05 -14.73 9.72
C THR A 8 26.77 -14.97 10.55
N PRO A 9 26.88 -15.41 11.82
CA PRO A 9 25.71 -15.65 12.65
C PRO A 9 25.01 -14.34 13.07
N PRO A 10 23.68 -14.36 13.31
CA PRO A 10 22.92 -13.19 13.73
C PRO A 10 23.18 -12.86 15.22
N ILE A 11 24.24 -12.13 15.50
CA ILE A 11 24.56 -11.67 16.87
C ILE A 11 23.90 -10.32 17.19
N SER A 12 23.51 -10.12 18.45
CA SER A 12 22.74 -8.95 18.90
C SER A 12 23.34 -7.59 18.51
N ARG A 13 24.67 -7.48 18.48
CA ARG A 13 25.38 -6.23 18.11
C ARG A 13 25.17 -5.84 16.64
N ASN A 14 24.86 -6.79 15.77
CA ASN A 14 24.74 -6.54 14.34
C ASN A 14 23.37 -5.99 13.94
N PHE A 15 22.32 -6.18 14.76
CA PHE A 15 20.98 -5.71 14.40
C PHE A 15 20.89 -4.19 14.27
N PRO A 16 21.37 -3.38 15.24
CA PRO A 16 21.35 -1.92 15.09
C PRO A 16 22.17 -1.42 13.90
N LEU A 17 23.30 -2.07 13.61
CA LEU A 17 24.14 -1.72 12.46
C LEU A 17 23.42 -2.00 11.14
N ARG A 18 22.70 -3.13 11.04
CA ARG A 18 21.93 -3.46 9.84
C ARG A 18 20.74 -2.53 9.64
N ASN A 19 20.08 -2.11 10.71
CA ASN A 19 18.86 -1.30 10.61
C ASN A 19 19.05 0.01 9.84
N ARG A 20 20.26 0.59 9.86
CA ARG A 20 20.59 1.79 9.09
C ARG A 20 20.47 1.59 7.57
N ILE A 21 20.62 0.35 7.09
CA ILE A 21 20.45 -0.01 5.68
C ILE A 21 18.96 0.00 5.35
N ILE A 22 18.12 -0.47 6.28
CA ILE A 22 16.66 -0.48 6.10
C ILE A 22 16.16 0.95 5.97
N SER A 23 16.51 1.82 6.92
CA SER A 23 16.13 3.23 6.88
C SER A 23 16.77 3.98 5.69
N GLY A 24 18.00 3.63 5.32
CA GLY A 24 18.70 4.32 4.24
C GLY A 24 18.09 4.05 2.86
N LEU A 25 17.56 2.83 2.66
CA LEU A 25 16.97 2.40 1.40
C LEU A 25 15.50 2.78 1.23
N CYS A 26 14.79 3.22 2.27
CA CYS A 26 13.40 3.64 2.16
C CYS A 26 13.26 5.13 1.90
N ASP A 27 12.17 5.55 1.27
CA ASP A 27 11.78 6.96 1.15
C ASP A 27 11.19 7.47 2.47
N ALA A 28 10.35 6.65 3.11
CA ALA A 28 9.77 6.91 4.43
C ALA A 28 9.77 5.64 5.29
N LEU A 29 9.80 5.82 6.62
CA LEU A 29 9.78 4.72 7.60
C LEU A 29 8.44 4.70 8.37
N ILE A 30 7.77 3.55 8.36
CA ILE A 30 6.50 3.35 9.07
C ILE A 30 6.70 2.47 10.30
N ILE A 31 6.25 2.95 11.46
CA ILE A 31 6.25 2.22 12.73
C ILE A 31 4.82 1.80 13.09
N VAL A 32 4.56 0.49 12.99
CA VAL A 32 3.24 -0.08 13.29
C VAL A 32 3.08 -0.33 14.80
N GLU A 33 4.10 -0.90 15.43
CA GLU A 33 4.13 -1.18 16.86
C GLU A 33 5.51 -0.91 17.45
N ALA A 34 5.55 -0.21 18.58
CA ALA A 34 6.76 0.04 19.33
C ALA A 34 6.44 0.24 20.82
N ARG A 35 7.17 -0.48 21.67
CA ARG A 35 7.26 -0.16 23.10
C ARG A 35 8.15 1.07 23.31
N ASP A 36 8.05 1.71 24.48
CA ASP A 36 8.83 2.91 24.82
C ASP A 36 10.37 2.71 24.80
N LYS A 37 10.83 1.46 24.92
CA LYS A 37 12.26 1.07 24.77
C LYS A 37 12.47 0.04 23.65
N SER A 38 11.70 0.14 22.57
CA SER A 38 11.81 -0.78 21.43
C SER A 38 13.11 -0.57 20.66
N GLY A 39 13.73 -1.67 20.19
CA GLY A 39 14.84 -1.60 19.25
C GLY A 39 14.47 -0.94 17.92
N SER A 40 13.18 -0.89 17.57
CA SER A 40 12.68 -0.14 16.41
C SER A 40 12.95 1.36 16.52
N LEU A 41 13.02 1.92 17.74
CA LEU A 41 13.30 3.34 17.96
C LEU A 41 14.73 3.70 17.55
N ILE A 42 15.67 2.76 17.64
CA ILE A 42 17.04 2.96 17.12
C ILE A 42 17.01 3.16 15.60
N THR A 43 16.16 2.41 14.89
CA THR A 43 15.97 2.58 13.45
C THR A 43 15.32 3.94 13.14
N VAL A 44 14.41 4.41 13.99
CA VAL A 44 13.80 5.75 13.84
C VAL A 44 14.85 6.85 13.98
N ASP A 45 15.71 6.77 14.99
CA ASP A 45 16.78 7.75 15.19
C ASP A 45 17.72 7.77 13.96
N GLN A 46 18.12 6.60 13.46
CA GLN A 46 18.95 6.48 12.25
C GLN A 46 18.25 7.02 11.00
N ALA A 47 16.95 6.81 10.87
CA ALA A 47 16.15 7.32 9.75
C ALA A 47 16.04 8.85 9.79
N LEU A 48 15.82 9.43 10.97
CA LEU A 48 15.81 10.89 11.16
C LEU A 48 17.17 11.52 10.83
N GLU A 49 18.27 10.90 11.28
CA GLU A 49 19.63 11.34 10.91
C GLU A 49 19.89 11.30 9.41
N GLN A 50 19.25 10.37 8.70
CA GLN A 50 19.30 10.23 7.24
C GLN A 50 18.30 11.14 6.50
N GLY A 51 17.56 12.00 7.22
CA GLY A 51 16.57 12.89 6.64
C GLY A 51 15.34 12.18 6.10
N LYS A 52 14.97 11.03 6.68
CA LYS A 52 13.79 10.26 6.29
C LYS A 52 12.56 10.70 7.07
N ASP A 53 11.43 10.71 6.40
CA ASP A 53 10.14 10.96 7.04
C ASP A 53 9.71 9.75 7.87
N ILE A 54 9.19 10.04 9.07
CA ILE A 54 8.77 9.03 10.03
C ILE A 54 7.27 9.08 10.19
N TYR A 55 6.65 7.91 10.07
CA TYR A 55 5.24 7.71 10.26
C TYR A 55 4.98 6.67 11.34
N ALA A 56 3.89 6.82 12.07
CA ALA A 56 3.49 5.88 13.09
C ALA A 56 1.98 5.63 13.11
N VAL A 57 1.61 4.39 13.39
CA VAL A 57 0.21 3.98 13.56
C VAL A 57 -0.20 4.26 15.01
N PRO A 58 -1.23 5.10 15.26
CA PRO A 58 -1.68 5.39 16.61
C PRO A 58 -2.31 4.14 17.24
N GLY A 59 -2.22 4.03 18.56
CA GLY A 59 -2.80 2.92 19.29
C GLY A 59 -3.32 3.32 20.67
N ARG A 60 -3.88 2.35 21.41
CA ARG A 60 -4.56 2.62 22.69
C ARG A 60 -3.56 3.16 23.72
N ILE A 61 -3.97 4.17 24.49
CA ILE A 61 -3.10 4.87 25.48
C ILE A 61 -2.50 3.92 26.52
N GLY A 62 -3.17 2.82 26.87
CA GLY A 62 -2.66 1.84 27.84
C GLY A 62 -1.93 0.64 27.25
N ASP A 63 -1.83 0.52 25.93
CA ASP A 63 -1.22 -0.64 25.27
C ASP A 63 0.31 -0.49 25.24
N PRO A 64 1.07 -1.42 25.86
CA PRO A 64 2.52 -1.38 25.85
C PRO A 64 3.15 -1.30 24.46
N LEU A 65 2.51 -1.88 23.44
CA LEU A 65 3.00 -1.88 22.06
C LEU A 65 2.69 -0.59 21.31
N SER A 66 1.83 0.27 21.85
CA SER A 66 1.45 1.54 21.25
C SER A 66 2.21 2.74 21.81
N TYR A 67 2.88 2.59 22.96
CA TYR A 67 3.54 3.73 23.64
C TYR A 67 4.58 4.44 22.77
N GLY A 68 5.43 3.67 22.07
CA GLY A 68 6.44 4.21 21.18
C GLY A 68 5.81 4.94 20.00
N CYS A 69 4.82 4.35 19.34
CA CYS A 69 4.10 4.98 18.22
C CYS A 69 3.43 6.30 18.65
N ASN A 70 2.65 6.28 19.74
CA ASN A 70 1.98 7.46 20.25
C ASN A 70 2.96 8.56 20.67
N ARG A 71 4.12 8.19 21.21
CA ARG A 71 5.19 9.15 21.54
C ARG A 71 5.83 9.75 20.29
N LEU A 72 6.09 8.96 19.25
CA LEU A 72 6.62 9.46 17.97
C LEU A 72 5.65 10.48 17.34
N ILE A 73 4.36 10.16 17.32
CA ILE A 73 3.31 11.07 16.84
C ILE A 73 3.34 12.37 17.65
N LYS A 74 3.41 12.28 18.98
CA LYS A 74 3.53 13.47 19.85
C LYS A 74 4.78 14.31 19.57
N MET A 75 5.85 13.69 19.08
CA MET A 75 7.10 14.35 18.69
C MET A 75 7.08 14.91 17.27
N GLY A 76 5.99 14.72 16.52
CA GLY A 76 5.82 15.26 15.17
C GLY A 76 5.97 14.25 14.04
N ALA A 77 6.03 12.93 14.33
CA ALA A 77 5.91 11.93 13.29
C ALA A 77 4.52 11.98 12.63
N GLY A 78 4.46 11.70 11.33
CA GLY A 78 3.20 11.58 10.59
C GLY A 78 2.32 10.48 11.17
N MET A 79 1.02 10.73 11.26
CA MET A 79 0.07 9.75 11.81
C MET A 79 -0.62 9.00 10.66
N ILE A 80 -0.61 7.67 10.72
CA ILE A 80 -1.34 6.84 9.76
C ILE A 80 -2.59 6.28 10.40
N THR A 81 -3.76 6.81 10.02
CA THR A 81 -5.07 6.28 10.42
C THR A 81 -5.73 5.43 9.33
N GLY A 82 -5.25 5.52 8.10
CA GLY A 82 -5.72 4.77 6.94
C GLY A 82 -4.66 4.72 5.85
N ILE A 83 -4.67 3.64 5.06
CA ILE A 83 -3.70 3.44 3.97
C ILE A 83 -3.91 4.47 2.85
N GLY A 84 -5.18 4.82 2.56
CA GLY A 84 -5.50 5.76 1.48
C GLY A 84 -4.86 7.14 1.69
N ASP A 85 -5.09 7.74 2.85
CA ASP A 85 -4.55 9.07 3.19
C ASP A 85 -3.03 9.07 3.18
N PHE A 86 -2.39 8.02 3.72
CA PHE A 86 -0.94 7.88 3.73
C PHE A 86 -0.35 7.75 2.32
N VAL A 87 -1.00 6.97 1.45
CA VAL A 87 -0.60 6.83 0.04
C VAL A 87 -0.73 8.17 -0.67
N GLU A 88 -1.83 8.90 -0.47
CA GLU A 88 -2.01 10.24 -1.05
C GLU A 88 -0.95 11.23 -0.54
N GLU A 89 -0.56 11.15 0.74
CA GLU A 89 0.46 12.02 1.33
C GLU A 89 1.87 11.75 0.77
N ILE A 90 2.30 10.49 0.71
CA ILE A 90 3.66 10.12 0.24
C ILE A 90 3.77 10.23 -1.28
N LEU A 91 2.72 9.85 -2.01
CA LEU A 91 2.78 9.67 -3.46
C LEU A 91 2.08 10.78 -4.24
N GLY A 92 1.31 11.65 -3.56
CA GLY A 92 0.72 12.86 -4.12
C GLY A 92 0.12 12.69 -5.53
N ASP A 93 0.39 13.68 -6.38
CA ASP A 93 -0.02 13.69 -7.78
C ASP A 93 0.70 12.65 -8.65
N VAL A 94 1.78 12.02 -8.16
CA VAL A 94 2.52 10.99 -8.92
C VAL A 94 1.68 9.72 -9.06
N TYR A 95 0.86 9.39 -8.06
CA TYR A 95 -0.12 8.30 -8.15
C TYR A 95 -1.36 8.69 -8.98
N LYS A 96 -1.79 9.95 -8.96
CA LYS A 96 -2.89 10.43 -9.84
C LYS A 96 -2.47 10.53 -11.31
N ALA A 97 -1.20 10.82 -11.59
CA ALA A 97 -0.67 10.96 -12.94
C ALA A 97 -0.22 9.63 -13.59
N ASN A 98 0.00 8.57 -12.80
CA ASN A 98 0.45 7.26 -13.30
C ASN A 98 -0.41 6.07 -12.86
N SER A 99 -1.55 6.28 -12.19
CA SER A 99 -2.52 5.19 -12.03
C SER A 99 -3.31 5.05 -13.32
N PRO A 100 -3.30 3.89 -14.00
CA PRO A 100 -4.20 3.66 -15.14
C PRO A 100 -5.69 3.83 -14.78
N LEU A 101 -6.03 3.96 -13.49
CA LEU A 101 -7.39 4.21 -13.00
C LEU A 101 -7.84 5.68 -13.06
N THR A 102 -6.94 6.66 -13.27
CA THR A 102 -7.33 8.07 -13.43
C THR A 102 -7.77 8.41 -14.86
N ASP A 103 -7.40 7.58 -15.84
CA ASP A 103 -7.77 7.70 -17.26
C ASP A 103 -9.01 6.86 -17.64
N LEU A 104 -9.80 6.47 -16.63
CA LEU A 104 -11.04 5.72 -16.83
C LEU A 104 -12.19 6.68 -17.10
N THR A 105 -12.96 6.40 -18.15
CA THR A 105 -14.28 6.98 -18.36
C THR A 105 -15.24 6.51 -17.26
N ASN A 106 -16.37 7.20 -17.08
CA ASN A 106 -17.38 6.82 -16.08
C ASN A 106 -17.86 5.37 -16.26
N HIS A 107 -18.00 4.93 -17.50
CA HIS A 107 -18.41 3.56 -17.85
C HIS A 107 -17.34 2.53 -17.48
N GLU A 108 -16.08 2.79 -17.83
CA GLU A 108 -14.97 1.91 -17.45
C GLU A 108 -14.80 1.82 -15.94
N ARG A 109 -14.97 2.94 -15.24
CA ARG A 109 -14.91 2.95 -13.77
C ARG A 109 -16.02 2.11 -13.16
N LEU A 110 -17.26 2.27 -13.66
CA LEU A 110 -18.41 1.53 -13.17
C LEU A 110 -18.22 0.01 -13.33
N VAL A 111 -17.75 -0.44 -14.49
CA VAL A 111 -17.47 -1.87 -14.73
C VAL A 111 -16.28 -2.33 -13.89
N TYR A 112 -15.19 -1.58 -13.85
CA TYR A 112 -13.98 -1.93 -13.11
C TYR A 112 -14.23 -2.10 -11.61
N ASP A 113 -15.07 -1.23 -11.01
CA ASP A 113 -15.39 -1.26 -9.59
C ASP A 113 -16.13 -2.56 -9.17
N HIS A 114 -16.77 -3.24 -10.12
CA HIS A 114 -17.49 -4.51 -9.91
C HIS A 114 -16.68 -5.77 -10.24
N ILE A 115 -15.38 -5.65 -10.52
CA ILE A 115 -14.47 -6.79 -10.76
C ILE A 115 -13.51 -6.88 -9.59
N ASP A 116 -13.30 -8.06 -9.01
CA ASP A 116 -12.38 -8.23 -7.87
C ASP A 116 -11.01 -8.81 -8.32
N SER A 117 -10.12 -9.00 -7.35
CA SER A 117 -8.87 -9.76 -7.48
C SER A 117 -9.13 -11.27 -7.63
N TYR A 118 -10.36 -11.72 -7.38
CA TYR A 118 -10.85 -13.08 -7.59
C TYR A 118 -11.75 -13.16 -8.84
N PRO A 119 -11.82 -14.31 -9.52
CA PRO A 119 -12.63 -14.48 -10.73
C PRO A 119 -14.08 -14.04 -10.53
N THR A 120 -14.49 -13.00 -11.27
CA THR A 120 -15.85 -12.46 -11.25
C THR A 120 -16.55 -12.82 -12.56
N ALA A 121 -17.74 -13.41 -12.50
CA ALA A 121 -18.46 -13.84 -13.69
C ALA A 121 -19.04 -12.63 -14.46
N LEU A 122 -19.05 -12.71 -15.79
CA LEU A 122 -19.63 -11.68 -16.66
C LEU A 122 -21.09 -11.34 -16.30
N GLU A 123 -21.87 -12.37 -15.94
CA GLU A 123 -23.28 -12.23 -15.56
C GLU A 123 -23.44 -11.42 -14.27
N ASP A 124 -22.53 -11.58 -13.31
CA ASP A 124 -22.54 -10.82 -12.06
C ASP A 124 -22.12 -9.37 -12.29
N ILE A 125 -21.09 -9.15 -13.12
CA ILE A 125 -20.66 -7.80 -13.53
C ILE A 125 -21.84 -7.08 -14.17
N TYR A 126 -22.47 -7.69 -15.18
CA TYR A 126 -23.63 -7.12 -15.86
C TYR A 126 -24.79 -6.86 -14.91
N LYS A 127 -25.13 -7.82 -14.04
CA LYS A 127 -26.23 -7.66 -13.09
C LYS A 127 -26.03 -6.43 -12.20
N ASN A 128 -24.81 -6.18 -11.75
CA ASN A 128 -24.49 -5.07 -10.87
C ASN A 128 -24.37 -3.72 -11.62
N THR A 129 -24.15 -3.73 -12.94
CA THR A 129 -24.09 -2.51 -13.77
C THR A 129 -25.34 -2.26 -14.62
N SER A 130 -26.29 -3.20 -14.63
CA SER A 130 -27.49 -3.20 -15.50
C SER A 130 -28.43 -2.01 -15.32
N SER A 131 -28.28 -1.23 -14.26
CA SER A 131 -29.06 0.00 -14.06
C SER A 131 -28.58 1.16 -14.94
N ASP A 132 -27.33 1.12 -15.40
CA ASP A 132 -26.66 2.22 -16.08
C ASP A 132 -26.11 1.84 -17.47
N MET A 133 -26.02 0.54 -17.79
CA MET A 133 -25.37 0.04 -19.01
C MET A 133 -26.09 -1.15 -19.64
N GLU A 134 -26.14 -1.19 -20.96
CA GLU A 134 -26.60 -2.38 -21.70
C GLU A 134 -25.52 -3.46 -21.72
N PHE A 135 -25.92 -4.72 -21.95
CA PHE A 135 -24.98 -5.86 -21.95
C PHE A 135 -23.83 -5.68 -22.95
N ILE A 136 -24.11 -5.09 -24.11
CA ILE A 136 -23.10 -4.84 -25.15
C ILE A 136 -22.07 -3.80 -24.70
N ASP A 137 -22.50 -2.77 -23.94
CA ASP A 137 -21.61 -1.73 -23.45
C ASP A 137 -20.68 -2.28 -22.38
N VAL A 138 -21.15 -3.21 -21.53
CA VAL A 138 -20.32 -3.92 -20.56
C VAL A 138 -19.24 -4.74 -21.26
N LEU A 139 -19.59 -5.47 -22.33
CA LEU A 139 -18.62 -6.25 -23.12
C LEU A 139 -17.56 -5.36 -23.78
N GLN A 140 -17.96 -4.23 -24.37
CA GLN A 140 -17.02 -3.27 -24.96
C GLN A 140 -16.09 -2.68 -23.89
N THR A 141 -16.67 -2.27 -22.77
CA THR A 141 -15.92 -1.70 -21.64
C THR A 141 -14.92 -2.70 -21.05
N LEU A 142 -15.29 -3.98 -20.93
CA LEU A 142 -14.38 -5.04 -20.51
C LEU A 142 -13.20 -5.18 -21.49
N TRP A 143 -13.46 -5.08 -22.78
CA TRP A 143 -12.42 -5.15 -23.81
C TRP A 143 -11.45 -3.97 -23.70
N ASP A 144 -11.96 -2.75 -23.52
CA ASP A 144 -11.14 -1.54 -23.33
C ASP A 144 -10.29 -1.64 -22.05
N LEU A 145 -10.87 -2.12 -20.95
CA LEU A 145 -10.16 -2.37 -19.69
C LEU A 145 -9.08 -3.45 -19.82
N GLN A 146 -9.29 -4.46 -20.67
CA GLN A 146 -8.28 -5.47 -20.98
C GLN A 146 -7.12 -4.90 -21.81
N ASP A 147 -7.42 -4.04 -22.79
CA ASP A 147 -6.40 -3.35 -23.58
C ASP A 147 -5.54 -2.41 -22.71
N LYS A 148 -6.20 -1.71 -21.77
CA LYS A 148 -5.54 -0.92 -20.71
C LYS A 148 -4.77 -1.78 -19.68
N LYS A 149 -4.83 -3.10 -19.77
CA LYS A 149 -4.19 -4.08 -18.86
C LYS A 149 -4.63 -3.93 -17.39
N LEU A 150 -5.84 -3.43 -17.16
CA LEU A 150 -6.44 -3.29 -15.84
C LEU A 150 -7.22 -4.54 -15.44
N VAL A 151 -7.76 -5.25 -16.42
CA VAL A 151 -8.57 -6.45 -16.25
C VAL A 151 -8.04 -7.56 -17.17
N LYS A 152 -8.25 -8.81 -16.78
CA LYS A 152 -7.93 -9.97 -17.62
C LYS A 152 -9.02 -11.02 -17.49
N GLU A 153 -9.38 -11.64 -18.61
CA GLU A 153 -10.18 -12.87 -18.61
C GLU A 153 -9.30 -14.06 -18.16
N CYS A 154 -9.61 -14.66 -17.01
CA CYS A 154 -8.85 -15.78 -16.46
C CYS A 154 -9.37 -17.14 -16.94
N SER A 155 -10.66 -17.21 -17.25
CA SER A 155 -11.37 -18.35 -17.83
C SER A 155 -12.60 -17.83 -18.56
N GLN A 156 -13.22 -18.65 -19.42
CA GLN A 156 -14.35 -18.23 -20.26
C GLN A 156 -15.43 -17.49 -19.45
N ASN A 157 -15.65 -16.20 -19.75
CA ASN A 157 -16.59 -15.29 -19.10
C ASN A 157 -16.29 -14.99 -17.61
N TYR A 158 -15.04 -15.13 -17.16
CA TYR A 158 -14.60 -14.74 -15.82
C TYR A 158 -13.42 -13.78 -15.88
N TYR A 159 -13.54 -12.66 -15.17
CA TYR A 159 -12.60 -11.55 -15.20
C TYR A 159 -11.99 -11.29 -13.83
N VAL A 160 -10.73 -10.88 -13.82
CA VAL A 160 -9.97 -10.50 -12.61
C VAL A 160 -9.24 -9.18 -12.83
N ARG A 161 -9.06 -8.40 -11.76
CA ARG A 161 -8.17 -7.24 -11.77
C ARG A 161 -6.71 -7.67 -11.91
N VAL A 162 -5.95 -6.92 -12.70
CA VAL A 162 -4.50 -7.07 -12.81
C VAL A 162 -3.86 -6.12 -11.81
N ILE A 163 -3.05 -6.67 -10.88
CA ILE A 163 -2.32 -5.94 -9.83
C ILE A 163 -0.88 -5.68 -10.29
#